data_AF-A0A841D1X0-F1
#
_entry.id   AF-A0A841D1X0-F1
#
_cell.length_a   1.000
_cell.length_b   1.000
_cell.length_c   1.000
_cell.angle_alpha   90.00
_cell.angle_beta   90.00
_cell.angle_gamma   90.00
#
_symmetry.space_group_name_H-M   'P 1'
#
loop_
_entity.id
_entity.type
_entity.pdbx_description
1 polymer ?
#
loop_
_entity_poly.entity_id
_entity_poly.type
_entity_poly.pdbx_seq_one_letter_code
_entity_poly.pdbx_strand_id
1 'polypeptide(L)'
;MPAPCGQYVSVRVRLPDGVHQLRQDMERLADALPGGERVFWYEEGGCGCARTGRMDLDGIEIPRGAVVYMCGPLPFMRDARARLIAAGVAPRDVHYEVFGPDLWLGAA
;
A
#
# COMPACT_ATOMS: atom_id res chain seq x y z
N MET A 1 -8.97 -31.04 11.66
CA MET A 1 -8.82 -29.91 12.60
C MET A 1 -8.39 -28.70 11.79
N PRO A 2 -9.08 -27.55 11.88
CA PRO A 2 -8.61 -26.33 11.22
C PRO A 2 -7.31 -25.88 11.90
N ALA A 3 -6.31 -25.49 11.10
CA ALA A 3 -5.05 -24.98 11.61
C ALA A 3 -5.32 -23.70 12.43
N PRO A 4 -4.80 -23.56 13.67
CA PRO A 4 -4.90 -22.30 14.39
C PRO A 4 -4.18 -21.20 13.60
N CYS A 5 -4.69 -19.97 13.66
CA CYS A 5 -4.10 -18.82 12.96
C CYS A 5 -2.60 -18.73 13.28
N GLY A 6 -1.75 -18.95 12.27
CA GLY A 6 -0.30 -18.98 12.44
C GLY A 6 0.23 -17.58 12.73
N GLN A 7 1.03 -17.45 13.79
CA GLN A 7 1.83 -16.26 14.04
C GLN A 7 2.96 -16.21 13.00
N TYR A 8 3.11 -15.08 12.31
CA TYR A 8 4.18 -14.87 11.34
C TYR A 8 5.04 -13.68 11.74
N VAL A 9 6.34 -13.79 11.51
CA VAL A 9 7.31 -12.69 11.62
C VAL A 9 7.90 -12.49 10.23
N SER A 10 7.78 -11.28 9.68
CA SER A 10 8.50 -10.91 8.47
C SER A 10 9.77 -10.17 8.84
N VAL A 11 10.92 -10.72 8.42
CA VAL A 11 12.23 -10.09 8.61
C VAL A 11 12.58 -9.36 7.33
N ARG A 12 12.74 -8.03 7.38
CA ARG A 12 13.22 -7.27 6.23
C ARG A 12 14.73 -7.46 6.08
N VAL A 13 15.14 -8.21 5.06
CA VAL A 13 16.56 -8.29 4.66
C VAL A 13 16.78 -7.39 3.45
N ARG A 14 17.87 -6.62 3.44
CA ARG A 14 18.33 -5.93 2.23
C ARG A 14 18.94 -6.97 1.30
N LEU A 15 18.28 -7.27 0.19
CA LEU A 15 18.80 -8.21 -0.79
C LEU A 15 19.99 -7.61 -1.57
N PRO A 16 20.93 -8.42 -2.07
CA PRO A 16 22.14 -7.95 -2.76
C PRO A 16 21.87 -7.14 -4.04
N ASP A 17 20.72 -7.33 -4.67
CA ASP A 17 20.23 -6.58 -5.83
C ASP A 17 19.55 -5.25 -5.45
N GLY A 18 19.53 -4.92 -4.15
CA GLY A 18 18.86 -3.75 -3.60
C GLY A 18 17.34 -3.90 -3.48
N VAL A 19 16.78 -5.08 -3.78
CA VAL A 19 15.35 -5.29 -3.84
C VAL A 19 14.78 -5.65 -2.47
N HIS A 20 13.57 -5.18 -2.20
CA HIS A 20 12.82 -5.46 -0.99
C HIS A 20 12.01 -6.75 -1.21
N GLN A 21 12.11 -7.74 -0.32
CA GLN A 21 11.42 -9.04 -0.44
C GLN A 21 9.92 -8.90 -0.78
N LEU A 22 9.21 -7.98 -0.11
CA LEU A 22 7.80 -7.71 -0.38
C LEU A 22 7.51 -7.21 -1.81
N ARG A 23 8.46 -6.54 -2.46
CA ARG A 23 8.28 -6.06 -3.85
C ARG A 23 8.18 -7.25 -4.81
N GLN A 24 9.09 -8.22 -4.71
CA GLN A 24 9.11 -9.37 -5.62
C GLN A 24 7.81 -10.19 -5.49
N ASP A 25 7.31 -10.35 -4.27
CA ASP A 25 6.02 -11.00 -4.04
C ASP A 25 4.85 -10.19 -4.60
N MET A 26 4.84 -8.87 -4.41
CA MET A 26 3.82 -8.00 -5.01
C MET A 26 3.85 -8.04 -6.54
N GLU A 27 5.04 -8.04 -7.15
CA GLU A 27 5.23 -8.19 -8.61
C GLU A 27 4.63 -9.52 -9.08
N ARG A 28 5.08 -10.63 -8.49
CA ARG A 28 4.61 -11.98 -8.83
C ARG A 28 3.10 -12.16 -8.69
N LEU A 29 2.53 -11.66 -7.59
CA LEU A 29 1.10 -11.82 -7.31
C LEU A 29 0.24 -10.90 -8.20
N ALA A 30 0.67 -9.67 -8.44
CA ALA A 30 -0.06 -8.76 -9.32
C ALA A 30 0.00 -9.21 -10.78
N ASP A 31 1.15 -9.68 -11.26
CA ASP A 31 1.32 -10.21 -12.63
C ASP A 31 0.47 -11.47 -12.90
N ALA A 32 0.09 -12.20 -11.85
CA ALA A 32 -0.79 -13.37 -11.96
C ALA A 32 -2.29 -12.99 -12.09
N LEU A 33 -2.67 -11.73 -11.86
CA LEU A 33 -4.05 -11.27 -11.96
C LEU A 33 -4.32 -10.70 -13.36
N PRO A 34 -5.29 -11.24 -14.12
CA PRO A 34 -5.69 -10.65 -15.39
C PRO A 34 -6.16 -9.20 -15.19
N GLY A 35 -5.47 -8.25 -15.81
CA GLY A 35 -5.74 -6.81 -15.66
C GLY A 35 -5.23 -6.22 -14.34
N GLY A 36 -4.41 -6.94 -13.58
CA GLY A 36 -3.75 -6.43 -12.39
C GLY A 36 -2.67 -5.41 -12.76
N GLU A 37 -2.81 -4.19 -12.26
CA GLU A 37 -1.79 -3.16 -12.37
C GLU A 37 -1.16 -2.87 -11.02
N ARG A 38 0.12 -2.48 -11.03
CA ARG A 38 0.85 -2.08 -9.83
C ARG A 38 1.68 -0.84 -10.12
N VAL A 39 1.75 0.03 -9.13
CA VAL A 39 2.63 1.19 -9.15
C VAL A 39 3.39 1.22 -7.85
N PHE A 40 4.70 1.33 -7.93
CA PHE A 40 5.58 1.48 -6.77
C PHE A 40 6.02 2.93 -6.65
N TRP A 41 6.08 3.44 -5.42
CA TRP A 41 6.70 4.71 -5.09
C TRP A 41 7.84 4.49 -4.09
N TYR A 42 8.94 5.20 -4.31
CA TYR A 42 10.02 5.31 -3.33
C TYR A 42 10.35 6.78 -3.08
N GLU A 43 10.33 7.19 -1.81
CA GLU A 43 10.67 8.57 -1.43
C GLU A 43 12.09 8.94 -1.84
N GLU A 44 13.04 8.02 -1.65
CA GLU A 44 14.45 8.19 -1.97
C GLU A 44 15.04 6.93 -2.59
N GLY A 45 15.81 7.10 -3.66
CA GLY A 45 16.34 5.97 -4.44
C GLY A 45 15.21 5.13 -5.04
N GLY A 46 15.54 4.28 -6.01
CA GLY A 46 14.55 3.43 -6.64
C GLY A 46 15.16 2.66 -7.80
N CYS A 47 14.66 1.45 -8.02
CA CYS A 47 15.05 0.65 -9.18
C CYS A 47 13.98 0.71 -10.27
N GLY A 48 14.43 0.81 -11.53
CA GLY A 48 13.60 0.62 -12.72
C GLY A 48 12.42 1.59 -12.83
N CYS A 49 11.21 1.04 -12.87
CA CYS A 49 9.94 1.70 -13.19
C CYS A 49 9.19 2.34 -12.00
N ALA A 50 9.79 2.38 -10.80
CA ALA A 50 9.15 2.99 -9.65
C ALA A 50 9.09 4.52 -9.78
N ARG A 51 7.99 5.12 -9.33
CA ARG A 51 7.85 6.58 -9.19
C ARG A 51 8.68 7.06 -8.00
N THR A 52 9.18 8.29 -8.07
CA THR A 52 10.01 8.89 -7.02
C THR A 52 9.21 9.88 -6.17
N GLY A 53 9.60 10.03 -4.91
CA GLY A 53 8.91 10.86 -3.92
C GLY A 53 7.79 10.14 -3.18
N ARG A 54 7.10 10.87 -2.31
CA ARG A 54 5.91 10.34 -1.62
C ARG A 54 4.83 10.00 -2.63
N MET A 55 4.05 8.94 -2.34
CA MET A 55 2.93 8.56 -3.19
C MET A 55 1.94 9.71 -3.31
N ASP A 56 1.65 10.07 -4.56
CA ASP A 56 0.71 11.09 -4.95
C ASP A 56 -0.27 10.49 -5.97
N LEU A 57 -1.56 10.69 -5.71
CA LEU A 57 -2.64 10.20 -6.55
C LEU A 57 -3.03 11.21 -7.65
N ASP A 58 -2.44 12.40 -7.64
CA ASP A 58 -2.66 13.39 -8.69
C ASP A 58 -2.20 12.82 -10.04
N GLY A 59 -3.09 12.88 -11.03
CA GLY A 59 -2.83 12.34 -12.37
C GLY A 59 -2.85 10.80 -12.45
N ILE A 60 -3.24 10.10 -11.39
CA ILE A 60 -3.60 8.68 -11.47
C ILE A 60 -5.08 8.59 -11.88
N GLU A 61 -5.36 7.86 -12.96
CA GLU A 61 -6.73 7.57 -13.34
C GLU A 61 -7.32 6.52 -12.38
N ILE A 62 -8.34 6.92 -11.61
CA ILE A 62 -9.07 6.03 -10.72
C ILE A 62 -10.35 5.56 -11.44
N PRO A 63 -10.52 4.24 -11.69
CA PRO A 63 -11.71 3.74 -12.36
C PRO A 63 -13.00 4.11 -11.62
N ARG A 64 -14.06 4.41 -12.37
CA ARG A 64 -15.39 4.64 -11.77
C ARG A 64 -15.87 3.40 -11.04
N GLY A 65 -16.39 3.59 -9.83
CA GLY A 65 -16.86 2.49 -8.98
C GLY A 65 -15.73 1.72 -8.29
N ALA A 66 -14.51 2.28 -8.25
CA ALA A 66 -13.41 1.70 -7.49
C ALA A 66 -13.78 1.52 -6.01
N VAL A 67 -13.44 0.35 -5.46
CA VAL A 67 -13.44 0.08 -4.03
C VAL A 67 -11.99 0.06 -3.59
N VAL A 68 -11.65 0.92 -2.63
CA VAL A 68 -10.26 1.18 -2.23
C VAL A 68 -10.02 0.63 -0.83
N TYR A 69 -8.90 -0.09 -0.68
CA TYR A 69 -8.39 -0.53 0.60
C TYR A 69 -7.04 0.14 0.85
N MET A 70 -6.91 0.83 1.97
CA MET A 70 -5.68 1.52 2.35
C MET A 70 -5.16 1.02 3.68
N CYS A 71 -3.84 0.96 3.82
CA CYS A 71 -3.19 0.77 5.12
C CYS A 71 -1.93 1.63 5.18
N GLY A 72 -1.54 2.01 6.39
CA GLY A 72 -0.32 2.77 6.62
C GLY A 72 -0.45 3.86 7.69
N PRO A 73 0.48 4.82 7.72
CA PRO A 73 0.44 5.93 8.67
C PRO A 73 -0.81 6.80 8.50
N LEU A 74 -1.42 7.21 9.62
CA LEU A 74 -2.63 8.04 9.62
C LEU A 74 -2.51 9.33 8.78
N PRO A 75 -1.40 10.11 8.86
CA PRO A 75 -1.27 11.31 8.04
C PRO A 75 -1.34 11.03 6.54
N PHE A 76 -0.70 9.94 6.10
CA PHE A 76 -0.71 9.51 4.70
C PHE A 76 -2.11 9.08 4.26
N MET A 77 -2.77 8.22 5.04
CA MET A 77 -4.11 7.74 4.67
C MET A 77 -5.17 8.85 4.66
N ARG A 78 -5.03 9.87 5.54
CA ARG A 78 -5.90 11.05 5.53
C ARG A 78 -5.78 11.83 4.22
N ASP A 79 -4.56 12.07 3.75
CA ASP A 79 -4.31 12.77 2.50
C ASP A 79 -4.81 11.96 1.29
N ALA A 80 -4.44 10.68 1.22
CA ALA A 80 -4.87 9.78 0.15
C ALA A 80 -6.41 9.67 0.08
N ARG A 81 -7.09 9.55 1.23
CA ARG A 81 -8.55 9.52 1.28
C ARG A 81 -9.19 10.78 0.72
N ALA A 82 -8.65 11.96 1.05
CA ALA A 82 -9.18 13.23 0.56
C ALA A 82 -9.09 13.31 -0.97
N ARG A 83 -7.95 12.89 -1.54
CA ARG A 83 -7.71 12.87 -2.99
C ARG A 83 -8.61 11.87 -3.71
N LEU A 84 -8.80 10.67 -3.17
CA LEU A 84 -9.71 9.65 -3.74
C LEU A 84 -11.15 10.14 -3.82
N ILE A 85 -11.63 10.83 -2.78
CA ILE A 85 -12.97 11.41 -2.77
C ILE A 85 -13.07 12.55 -3.78
N ALA A 86 -12.05 13.40 -3.89
CA ALA A 86 -12.00 14.45 -4.91
C ALA A 86 -11.98 13.87 -6.33
N ALA A 87 -11.38 12.69 -6.53
CA ALA A 87 -11.40 11.94 -7.77
C ALA A 87 -12.73 11.20 -8.05
N GLY A 88 -13.71 11.28 -7.14
CA GLY A 88 -15.05 10.74 -7.33
C GLY A 88 -15.32 9.36 -6.74
N VAL A 89 -14.40 8.81 -5.93
CA VAL A 89 -14.65 7.57 -5.17
C VAL A 89 -15.67 7.86 -4.06
N ALA A 90 -16.72 7.05 -3.95
CA ALA A 90 -17.72 7.26 -2.92
C ALA A 90 -17.11 7.00 -1.53
N PRO A 91 -17.38 7.83 -0.51
CA PRO A 91 -16.79 7.68 0.82
C PRO A 91 -17.01 6.31 1.49
N ARG A 92 -18.09 5.61 1.14
CA ARG A 92 -18.44 4.26 1.63
C ARG A 92 -17.57 3.15 1.05
N ASP A 93 -16.95 3.40 -0.11
CA ASP A 93 -16.13 2.45 -0.86
C ASP A 93 -14.63 2.65 -0.56
N VAL A 94 -14.30 3.49 0.42
CA VAL A 94 -12.93 3.71 0.91
C VAL A 94 -12.76 3.08 2.29
N HIS A 95 -12.12 1.93 2.33
CA HIS A 95 -11.83 1.16 3.54
C HIS A 95 -10.37 1.37 3.94
N TYR A 96 -10.09 1.46 5.24
CA TYR A 96 -8.73 1.62 5.72
C TYR A 96 -8.49 0.88 7.02
N GLU A 97 -7.25 0.44 7.20
CA GLU A 97 -6.77 -0.25 8.39
C GLU A 97 -5.48 0.43 8.89
N VAL A 98 -5.41 0.72 10.18
CA VAL A 98 -4.24 1.37 10.79
C VAL A 98 -3.27 0.31 11.28
N PHE A 99 -2.18 0.11 10.54
CA PHE A 99 -1.04 -0.70 11.00
C PHE A 99 0.04 0.20 11.60
N GLY A 100 -0.15 0.57 12.87
CA GLY A 100 0.85 1.29 13.67
C GLY A 100 1.51 0.36 14.70
N PRO A 101 2.71 0.71 15.22
CA PRO A 101 3.25 0.07 16.42
C PRO A 101 2.36 0.46 17.60
N ASP A 102 1.32 -0.34 17.81
CA ASP A 102 0.31 -0.25 18.86
C ASP A 102 -0.65 0.97 18.83
N LEU A 103 -1.95 0.69 19.03
CA LEU A 103 -2.94 1.69 19.50
C LEU A 103 -2.66 2.15 20.94
N TRP A 104 -1.61 1.60 21.59
CA TRP A 104 -1.24 1.79 22.99
C TRP A 104 -0.17 2.85 23.24
N LEU A 105 0.44 3.45 22.21
CA LEU A 105 1.27 4.65 22.37
C LEU A 105 0.41 5.91 22.50
N GLY A 106 -0.64 5.84 23.32
CA GLY A 106 -1.39 6.98 23.78
C GLY A 106 -0.60 7.73 24.86
N ALA A 107 -0.21 8.96 24.54
CA ALA A 107 0.35 9.98 25.43
C ALA A 107 1.64 9.62 26.18
N ALA A 108 2.73 10.28 25.78
CA ALA A 108 3.70 10.82 26.71
C ALA A 108 3.64 12.35 26.62
#